data_AF-A0A7L2IP90-F1
#
_entry.id   AF-A0A7L2IP90-F1
#
_cell.length_a   1.000
_cell.length_b   1.000
_cell.length_c   1.000
_cell.angle_alpha   90.00
_cell.angle_beta   90.00
_cell.angle_gamma   90.00
#
_symmetry.space_group_name_H-M   'P 1'
#
loop_
_entity.id
_entity.type
_entity.pdbx_description
1 polymer ?
#
loop_
_entity_poly.entity_id
_entity_poly.type
_entity_poly.pdbx_seq_one_letter_code
_entity_poly.pdbx_strand_id
1 'polypeptide(L)'
;LFNKQPFNLITDSEYVAGIVMRVEASALKEVSNLQLFTLLKALITLINERQHAFFVMHIRSHTALPGFVAEGNRTADLLAMPVLPLPDRLAQARLSHMFFHHNAKGLKRQFDLTIQQAADIISACPDYQRFAIQPPAGRVNP
;
A
#
# COMPACT_ATOMS: atom_id res chain seq x y z
N LEU A 1 -20.44 7.96 -0.51
CA LEU A 1 -20.42 7.36 0.84
C LEU A 1 -19.88 8.40 1.82
N PHE A 2 -20.52 8.56 2.98
CA PHE A 2 -20.10 9.39 4.13
C PHE A 2 -20.02 10.93 3.96
N ASN A 3 -20.57 11.55 2.91
CA ASN A 3 -20.55 13.02 2.79
C ASN A 3 -21.50 13.75 3.77
N LYS A 4 -22.48 13.04 4.32
CA LYS A 4 -23.47 13.55 5.29
C LYS A 4 -23.16 13.25 6.75
N GLN A 5 -21.99 12.70 7.07
CA GLN A 5 -21.60 12.41 8.46
C GLN A 5 -20.11 12.70 8.71
N PRO A 6 -19.72 12.97 9.98
CA PRO A 6 -18.33 13.02 10.37
C PRO A 6 -17.59 11.73 10.02
N PHE A 7 -16.33 11.87 9.63
CA PHE A 7 -15.48 10.75 9.21
C PHE A 7 -14.03 11.03 9.57
N ASN A 8 -13.33 10.03 10.09
CA ASN A 8 -11.89 10.09 10.31
C ASN A 8 -11.23 8.98 9.50
N LEU A 9 -10.29 9.35 8.64
CA LEU A 9 -9.45 8.42 7.90
C LEU A 9 -8.19 8.12 8.70
N ILE A 10 -8.01 6.86 9.06
CA ILE A 10 -6.74 6.34 9.57
C ILE A 10 -6.14 5.50 8.45
N THR A 11 -4.94 5.83 8.02
CA THR A 11 -4.25 5.11 6.95
C THR A 11 -2.79 4.91 7.29
N ASP A 12 -2.24 3.76 6.92
CA ASP A 12 -0.81 3.49 7.01
C ASP A 12 -0.06 3.76 5.70
N SER A 13 -0.77 4.19 4.66
CA SER A 13 -0.18 4.64 3.41
C SER A 13 0.18 6.12 3.51
N GLU A 14 1.48 6.39 3.64
CA GLU A 14 2.03 7.75 3.58
C GLU A 14 1.60 8.49 2.29
N TYR A 15 1.53 7.74 1.18
CA TYR A 15 1.07 8.28 -0.10
C TYR A 15 -0.39 8.76 -0.04
N VAL A 16 -1.30 7.93 0.48
CA VAL A 16 -2.72 8.29 0.63
C VAL A 16 -2.88 9.46 1.60
N ALA A 17 -2.23 9.41 2.76
CA ALA A 17 -2.27 10.50 3.73
C ALA A 17 -1.81 11.83 3.10
N GLY A 18 -0.68 11.79 2.38
CA GLY A 18 -0.14 12.96 1.71
C GLY A 18 -1.06 13.52 0.62
N ILE A 19 -1.71 12.67 -0.17
CA ILE A 19 -2.67 13.12 -1.20
C ILE A 19 -3.86 13.79 -0.53
N VAL A 20 -4.52 13.11 0.41
CA VAL A 20 -5.75 13.60 1.03
C VAL A 20 -5.49 14.93 1.75
N MET A 21 -4.32 15.12 2.36
CA MET A 21 -3.96 16.39 3.02
C MET A 21 -3.77 17.57 2.06
N ARG A 22 -3.50 17.33 0.77
CA ARG A 22 -3.19 18.40 -0.21
C ARG A 22 -4.29 18.63 -1.23
N VAL A 23 -5.26 17.74 -1.28
CA VAL A 23 -6.21 17.63 -2.40
C VAL A 23 -7.22 18.78 -2.46
N GLU A 24 -7.62 19.35 -1.32
CA GLU A 24 -8.67 20.40 -1.23
C GLU A 24 -8.36 21.66 -2.05
N ALA A 25 -7.09 21.94 -2.36
CA ALA A 25 -6.66 23.09 -3.14
C ALA A 25 -5.82 22.73 -4.38
N SER A 26 -5.81 21.45 -4.78
CA SER A 26 -4.97 20.97 -5.88
C SER A 26 -5.75 20.75 -7.17
N ALA A 27 -5.17 21.14 -8.30
CA ALA A 27 -5.65 20.75 -9.62
C ALA A 27 -5.05 19.39 -10.02
N LEU A 28 -5.89 18.44 -10.43
CA LEU A 28 -5.43 17.15 -10.93
C LEU A 28 -5.06 17.24 -12.42
N LYS A 29 -3.79 17.03 -12.73
CA LYS A 29 -3.32 16.88 -14.11
C LYS A 29 -3.64 15.47 -14.62
N GLU A 30 -4.02 15.37 -15.90
CA GLU A 30 -4.18 14.08 -16.57
C GLU A 30 -2.84 13.34 -16.66
N VAL A 31 -2.87 12.03 -16.40
CA VAL A 31 -1.71 11.14 -16.39
C VAL A 31 -1.98 9.89 -17.21
N SER A 32 -0.93 9.24 -17.70
CA SER A 32 -1.04 8.03 -18.52
C SER A 32 -1.70 6.85 -17.81
N ASN A 33 -1.62 6.79 -16.47
CA ASN A 33 -2.35 5.82 -15.67
C ASN A 33 -3.81 6.28 -15.48
N LEU A 34 -4.67 5.92 -16.42
CA LEU A 34 -6.08 6.30 -16.43
C LEU A 34 -6.82 5.81 -15.19
N GLN A 35 -6.51 4.61 -14.69
CA GLN A 35 -7.16 4.07 -13.49
C GLN A 35 -6.85 4.92 -12.26
N LEU A 36 -5.58 5.28 -12.05
CA LEU A 36 -5.18 6.16 -10.97
C LEU A 36 -5.82 7.54 -11.12
N PHE A 37 -5.83 8.10 -12.33
CA PHE A 37 -6.46 9.39 -12.61
C PHE A 37 -7.95 9.38 -12.24
N THR A 38 -8.69 8.35 -12.65
CA THR A 38 -10.12 8.19 -12.31
C THR A 38 -10.34 8.11 -10.80
N LEU A 39 -9.51 7.35 -10.07
CA LEU A 39 -9.61 7.22 -8.61
C LEU A 39 -9.32 8.55 -7.90
N LEU A 40 -8.29 9.28 -8.33
CA LEU A 40 -7.94 10.58 -7.76
C LEU A 40 -9.02 11.63 -8.04
N LYS A 41 -9.59 11.63 -9.24
CA LYS A 41 -10.71 12.51 -9.59
C LYS A 41 -11.93 12.23 -8.71
N ALA A 42 -12.27 10.96 -8.51
CA ALA A 42 -13.35 10.56 -7.61
C ALA A 42 -13.09 10.98 -6.16
N LEU A 43 -11.86 10.83 -5.67
CA LEU A 43 -11.46 11.27 -4.33
C LEU A 43 -11.64 12.79 -4.16
N ILE A 44 -11.17 13.60 -5.12
CA ILE A 44 -11.34 15.07 -5.11
C ILE A 44 -12.83 15.43 -5.04
N THR A 45 -13.64 14.85 -5.93
CA THR A 45 -15.09 15.10 -5.96
C THR A 45 -15.72 14.77 -4.61
N LEU A 46 -15.41 13.60 -4.04
CA LEU A 46 -15.97 13.17 -2.76
C LEU A 46 -15.60 14.10 -1.61
N ILE A 47 -14.37 14.63 -1.59
CA ILE A 47 -13.90 15.57 -0.56
C ILE A 47 -14.61 16.93 -0.71
N ASN A 48 -14.70 17.45 -1.93
CA ASN A 48 -15.36 18.73 -2.21
C ASN A 48 -16.87 18.71 -1.91
N GLU A 49 -17.52 17.55 -2.05
CA GLU A 49 -18.95 17.38 -1.74
C GLU A 49 -19.25 17.10 -0.26
N ARG A 50 -18.22 17.02 0.60
CA ARG A 50 -18.44 16.76 2.04
C ARG A 50 -19.10 17.95 2.71
N GLN A 51 -20.09 17.66 3.55
CA GLN A 51 -20.78 18.66 4.38
C GLN A 51 -20.18 18.75 5.80
N HIS A 52 -19.36 17.78 6.19
CA HIS A 52 -18.78 17.68 7.52
C HIS A 52 -17.26 17.58 7.44
N ALA A 53 -16.59 18.23 8.39
CA ALA A 53 -15.16 18.10 8.59
C ALA A 53 -14.75 16.62 8.72
N PHE A 54 -13.52 16.35 8.31
CA PHE A 54 -12.90 15.04 8.46
C PHE A 54 -11.48 15.20 8.94
N PHE A 55 -10.95 14.16 9.57
CA PHE A 55 -9.56 14.12 10.02
C PHE A 55 -8.81 13.01 9.30
N VAL A 56 -7.53 13.23 9.02
CA VAL A 56 -6.63 12.24 8.44
C VAL A 56 -5.46 12.00 9.38
N MET A 57 -5.27 10.75 9.76
CA MET A 57 -4.10 10.31 10.53
C MET A 57 -3.31 9.32 9.71
N HIS A 58 -2.02 9.63 9.49
CA HIS A 58 -1.06 8.63 9.05
C HIS A 58 -0.54 7.84 10.25
N ILE A 59 -0.50 6.52 10.14
CA ILE A 59 0.11 5.64 11.13
C ILE A 59 1.21 4.80 10.48
N ARG A 60 2.19 4.36 11.26
CA ARG A 60 3.23 3.48 10.71
C ARG A 60 2.64 2.10 10.43
N SER A 61 2.79 1.61 9.20
CA SER A 61 2.43 0.23 8.84
C SER A 61 3.07 -0.76 9.80
N HIS A 62 2.29 -1.77 10.18
CA HIS A 62 2.73 -2.88 11.03
C HIS A 62 3.42 -2.45 12.34
N THR A 63 2.93 -1.38 12.98
CA THR A 63 3.35 -1.02 14.34
C THR A 63 3.09 -2.16 15.32
N ALA A 64 4.03 -2.39 16.25
CA ALA A 64 3.90 -3.37 17.33
C ALA A 64 3.20 -2.78 18.57
N LEU A 65 2.79 -1.51 18.50
CA LEU A 65 2.09 -0.85 19.60
C LEU A 65 0.68 -1.42 19.75
N PRO A 66 0.22 -1.70 20.98
CA PRO A 66 -1.15 -2.13 21.23
C PRO A 66 -2.14 -0.97 21.04
N GLY A 67 -3.42 -1.31 20.86
CA GLY A 67 -4.52 -0.34 20.84
C GLY A 67 -5.42 -0.46 19.60
N PHE A 68 -6.57 0.20 19.69
CA PHE A 68 -7.63 0.11 18.68
C PHE A 68 -7.18 0.58 17.29
N VAL A 69 -6.25 1.53 17.21
CA VAL A 69 -5.69 2.03 15.94
C VAL A 69 -4.90 0.94 15.23
N ALA A 70 -4.00 0.26 15.94
CA ALA A 70 -3.18 -0.81 15.39
C ALA A 70 -4.01 -2.06 15.04
N GLU A 71 -5.05 -2.36 15.83
CA GLU A 71 -6.01 -3.42 15.53
C GLU A 71 -6.90 -3.12 14.33
N GLY A 72 -7.38 -1.88 14.22
CA GLY A 72 -8.12 -1.38 13.05
C GLY A 72 -7.30 -1.48 11.77
N ASN A 73 -6.03 -1.09 11.80
CA ASN A 73 -5.14 -1.25 10.63
C ASN A 73 -4.95 -2.71 10.25
N ARG A 74 -4.68 -3.59 11.22
CA ARG A 74 -4.55 -5.04 10.95
C ARG A 74 -5.81 -5.59 10.29
N THR A 75 -6.98 -5.17 10.77
CA THR A 75 -8.27 -5.57 10.17
C THR A 75 -8.41 -5.03 8.75
N ALA A 76 -8.06 -3.76 8.51
CA ALA A 76 -8.10 -3.16 7.18
C ALA A 76 -7.15 -3.87 6.21
N ASP A 77 -5.91 -4.16 6.64
CA ASP A 77 -4.91 -4.90 5.88
C ASP A 77 -5.45 -6.28 5.48
N LEU A 78 -6.00 -7.03 6.44
CA LEU A 78 -6.58 -8.36 6.22
C LEU A 78 -7.75 -8.32 5.21
N LEU A 79 -8.61 -7.31 5.31
CA LEU A 79 -9.75 -7.14 4.39
C LEU A 79 -9.34 -6.66 3.00
N ALA A 80 -8.22 -5.94 2.90
CA ALA A 80 -7.64 -5.49 1.63
C ALA A 80 -6.79 -6.59 0.96
N MET A 81 -6.49 -7.69 1.65
CA MET A 81 -5.78 -8.82 1.05
C MET A 81 -6.60 -9.39 -0.12
N PRO A 82 -5.96 -9.68 -1.27
CA PRO A 82 -6.65 -10.38 -2.33
C PRO A 82 -6.98 -11.79 -1.86
N VAL A 83 -8.26 -12.13 -1.88
CA VAL A 83 -8.69 -13.52 -1.76
C VAL A 83 -8.35 -14.20 -3.08
N LEU A 84 -7.18 -14.84 -3.15
CA LEU A 84 -6.77 -15.61 -4.32
C LEU A 84 -7.25 -17.06 -4.17
N PRO A 85 -8.12 -17.57 -5.05
CA PRO A 85 -8.75 -18.89 -4.93
C PRO A 85 -7.79 -20.06 -5.26
N LEU A 86 -6.48 -19.85 -5.23
CA LEU A 86 -5.50 -20.88 -5.55
C LEU A 86 -5.28 -21.79 -4.33
N PRO A 87 -5.18 -23.12 -4.46
CA PRO A 87 -4.86 -23.98 -3.33
C PRO A 87 -3.40 -23.84 -2.86
N ASP A 88 -2.50 -23.40 -3.74
CA ASP A 88 -1.08 -23.25 -3.44
C ASP A 88 -0.73 -21.88 -2.85
N ARG A 89 -0.25 -21.87 -1.60
CA ARG A 89 0.20 -20.68 -0.87
C ARG A 89 1.36 -19.97 -1.56
N LEU A 90 2.25 -20.71 -2.23
CA LEU A 90 3.39 -20.10 -2.92
C LEU A 90 2.93 -19.32 -4.16
N ALA A 91 2.03 -19.89 -4.95
CA ALA A 91 1.40 -19.21 -6.08
C ALA A 91 0.59 -17.97 -5.63
N GLN A 92 -0.18 -18.08 -4.54
CA GLN A 92 -0.86 -16.92 -3.95
C GLN A 92 0.12 -15.82 -3.55
N ALA A 93 1.23 -16.18 -2.88
CA ALA A 93 2.25 -15.23 -2.44
C ALA A 93 2.94 -14.52 -3.61
N ARG A 94 3.20 -15.22 -4.72
CA ARG A 94 3.75 -14.62 -5.95
C ARG A 94 2.81 -13.57 -6.53
N LEU A 95 1.54 -13.90 -6.69
CA LEU A 95 0.53 -12.97 -7.21
C LEU A 95 0.31 -11.78 -6.26
N SER A 96 0.25 -12.03 -4.95
CA SER A 96 0.17 -10.97 -3.95
C SER A 96 1.40 -10.06 -4.01
N HIS A 97 2.62 -10.61 -4.12
CA HIS A 97 3.82 -9.79 -4.25
C HIS A 97 3.83 -8.98 -5.55
N MET A 98 3.37 -9.55 -6.68
CA MET A 98 3.27 -8.80 -7.94
C MET A 98 2.32 -7.60 -7.86
N PHE A 99 1.33 -7.63 -6.97
CA PHE A 99 0.37 -6.54 -6.84
C PHE A 99 0.74 -5.53 -5.75
N PHE A 100 1.20 -6.00 -4.57
CA PHE A 100 1.46 -5.14 -3.40
C PHE A 100 2.95 -4.95 -3.08
N HIS A 101 3.84 -5.68 -3.74
CA HIS A 101 5.28 -5.70 -3.48
C HIS A 101 5.63 -5.89 -1.99
N HIS A 102 4.91 -6.79 -1.29
CA HIS A 102 5.17 -7.10 0.11
C HIS A 102 6.64 -7.51 0.35
N ASN A 103 7.21 -7.05 1.46
CA ASN A 103 8.54 -7.49 1.88
C ASN A 103 8.57 -8.96 2.35
N ALA A 104 9.77 -9.53 2.49
CA ALA A 104 9.94 -10.95 2.80
C ALA A 104 9.27 -11.37 4.12
N LYS A 105 9.30 -10.48 5.13
CA LYS A 105 8.66 -10.73 6.42
C LYS A 105 7.14 -10.73 6.31
N GLY A 106 6.57 -9.85 5.49
CA GLY A 106 5.14 -9.81 5.17
C GLY A 106 4.68 -11.09 4.50
N LEU A 107 5.38 -11.52 3.44
CA LEU A 107 5.07 -12.76 2.73
C LEU A 107 5.16 -14.01 3.63
N LYS A 108 6.23 -14.11 4.45
CA LYS A 108 6.37 -15.19 5.43
C LYS A 108 5.17 -15.24 6.39
N ARG A 109 4.80 -14.11 6.97
CA ARG A 109 3.71 -14.06 7.97
C ARG A 109 2.35 -14.34 7.35
N GLN A 110 2.10 -13.82 6.16
CA GLN A 110 0.79 -13.89 5.52
C GLN A 110 0.52 -15.25 4.87
N PHE A 111 1.53 -15.86 4.24
CA PHE A 111 1.38 -17.10 3.47
C PHE A 111 2.05 -18.30 4.13
N ASP A 112 2.53 -18.15 5.37
CA ASP A 112 3.21 -19.19 6.14
C ASP A 112 4.39 -19.81 5.37
N LEU A 113 5.19 -18.93 4.75
CA LEU A 113 6.35 -19.31 3.94
C LEU A 113 7.65 -19.29 4.75
N THR A 114 8.64 -20.05 4.28
CA THR A 114 10.02 -19.86 4.74
C THR A 114 10.56 -18.49 4.27
N ILE A 115 11.55 -17.94 5.00
CA ILE A 115 12.22 -16.70 4.58
C ILE A 115 12.88 -16.87 3.21
N GLN A 116 13.41 -18.06 2.90
CA GLN A 116 14.02 -18.33 1.60
C GLN A 116 12.99 -18.23 0.47
N GLN A 117 11.84 -18.91 0.61
CA GLN A 117 10.77 -18.83 -0.39
C GLN A 117 10.30 -17.38 -0.61
N ALA A 118 10.17 -16.60 0.47
CA ALA A 118 9.80 -15.20 0.37
C ALA A 118 10.88 -14.35 -0.35
N ALA A 119 12.16 -14.62 -0.10
CA ALA A 119 13.27 -13.96 -0.80
C ALA A 119 13.30 -14.32 -2.29
N ASP A 120 13.05 -15.58 -2.64
CA ASP A 120 12.99 -16.05 -4.03
C ASP A 120 11.88 -15.33 -4.79
N ILE A 121 10.69 -15.18 -4.18
CA ILE A 121 9.57 -14.42 -4.77
C ILE A 121 9.96 -12.97 -5.07
N ILE A 122 10.64 -12.29 -4.15
CA ILE A 122 11.06 -10.90 -4.33
C ILE A 122 12.13 -10.79 -5.41
N SER A 123 13.11 -11.71 -5.43
CA SER A 123 14.18 -11.71 -6.43
C SER A 123 13.67 -11.94 -7.86
N ALA A 124 12.56 -12.67 -8.01
CA ALA A 124 11.90 -12.92 -9.28
C ALA A 124 10.98 -11.77 -9.74
N CYS A 125 10.78 -10.73 -8.92
CA CYS A 125 9.94 -9.59 -9.27
C CYS A 125 10.62 -8.70 -10.34
N PRO A 126 9.99 -8.45 -11.49
CA PRO A 126 10.57 -7.62 -12.56
C PRO A 126 10.90 -6.19 -12.10
N ASP A 127 10.05 -5.61 -11.25
CA ASP A 127 10.27 -4.26 -10.74
C ASP A 127 11.40 -4.22 -9.71
N TYR A 128 11.51 -5.25 -8.85
CA TYR A 128 12.65 -5.38 -7.97
C TYR A 128 13.96 -5.50 -8.76
N GLN A 129 13.98 -6.26 -9.86
CA GLN A 129 15.15 -6.38 -10.73
C GLN A 129 15.52 -5.07 -11.44
N ARG A 130 14.53 -4.21 -11.75
CA ARG A 130 14.76 -2.89 -12.34
C ARG A 130 15.36 -1.88 -11.35
N PHE A 131 15.00 -1.99 -10.07
CA PHE A 131 15.47 -1.09 -9.01
C PHE A 131 16.62 -1.67 -8.18
N ALA A 132 16.97 -2.95 -8.38
CA ALA A 132 18.15 -3.55 -7.79
C ALA A 132 19.37 -2.80 -8.34
N ILE A 133 19.96 -1.94 -7.50
CA ILE A 133 21.22 -1.25 -7.76
C ILE A 133 22.21 -2.32 -8.24
N GLN A 134 22.62 -2.25 -9.51
CA GLN A 134 23.79 -3.01 -9.93
C GLN A 134 24.93 -2.60 -8.99
N PRO A 135 25.60 -3.55 -8.31
CA PRO A 135 26.73 -3.18 -7.47
C PRO A 135 27.71 -2.40 -8.35
N PRO A 136 28.24 -1.25 -7.88
CA PRO A 136 29.21 -0.51 -8.67
C PRO A 136 30.34 -1.47 -9.05
N ALA A 137 30.56 -1.63 -10.35
CA ALA A 137 31.69 -2.38 -10.87
C ALA A 137 32.96 -1.66 -10.41
N GLY A 138 33.65 -2.27 -9.44
CA GLY A 138 34.94 -1.80 -8.96
C GLY A 138 34.84 -0.96 -7.68
N ARG A 139 35.27 -1.57 -6.57
CA ARG A 139 35.91 -0.80 -5.51
C ARG A 139 37.14 -0.13 -6.12
N VAL A 140 37.21 1.19 -6.08
CA VAL A 140 38.48 1.90 -5.98
C VAL A 140 38.29 2.97 -4.92
N ASN A 141 38.87 2.72 -3.75
CA ASN A 141 39.00 3.68 -2.66
C ASN A 141 40.30 4.48 -2.90
N PRO A 142 40.33 5.82 -2.72
CA PRO A 142 41.57 6.53 -2.39
C PRO A 142 42.11 6.11 -1.02
#